data_AF-A0A7Z9Y1Q6-F1
#
_entry.id   AF-A0A7Z9Y1Q6-F1
#
_cell.length_a   1.000
_cell.length_b   1.000
_cell.length_c   1.000
_cell.angle_alpha   90.00
_cell.angle_beta   90.00
_cell.angle_gamma   90.00
#
_symmetry.space_group_name_H-M   'P 1'
#
loop_
_entity.id
_entity.type
_entity.pdbx_description
1 polymer ?
#
loop_
_entity_poly.entity_id
_entity_poly.type
_entity_poly.pdbx_seq_one_letter_code
_entity_poly.pdbx_strand_id
1 'polypeptide(L)'
;MKKKHQERLPYVWDYEISESEFQAMLTGRLTKGRLGADWAATRLLEYAPYEEIVRRLGFAALVQGWPKWRRKIRADNRKRAFDFLVDWLPEHHPELFGEDKNEP
;
A
#
# COMPACT_ATOMS: atom_id res chain seq x y z
N MET A 1 -28.27 -18.41 3.57
CA MET A 1 -26.80 -18.20 3.42
C MET A 1 -26.40 -17.01 4.28
N LYS A 2 -25.59 -17.20 5.33
CA LYS A 2 -25.12 -16.08 6.16
C LYS A 2 -24.10 -15.27 5.36
N LYS A 3 -24.34 -13.97 5.16
CA LYS A 3 -23.32 -13.05 4.62
C LYS A 3 -22.09 -13.16 5.54
N LYS A 4 -20.97 -13.67 5.05
CA LYS A 4 -19.68 -13.50 5.73
C LYS A 4 -19.52 -11.99 5.93
N HIS A 5 -19.35 -11.54 7.17
CA HIS A 5 -18.87 -10.18 7.42
C HIS A 5 -17.50 -10.10 6.75
N GLN A 6 -17.46 -9.55 5.55
CA GLN A 6 -16.20 -9.15 4.94
C GLN A 6 -15.72 -7.97 5.76
N GLU A 7 -14.67 -8.17 6.54
CA GLU A 7 -13.95 -7.07 7.17
C GLU A 7 -13.57 -6.09 6.05
N ARG A 8 -14.18 -4.90 6.13
CA ARG A 8 -14.02 -3.83 5.16
C ARG A 8 -13.05 -2.83 5.75
N LEU A 9 -12.07 -2.44 4.94
CA LEU A 9 -11.09 -1.46 5.37
C LEU A 9 -11.73 -0.06 5.37
N PRO A 10 -11.50 0.76 6.42
CA PRO A 10 -12.11 2.08 6.52
C PRO A 10 -11.83 2.99 5.33
N TYR A 11 -10.74 2.76 4.59
CA TYR A 11 -10.31 3.55 3.42
C TYR A 11 -10.82 3.02 2.07
N VAL A 12 -11.64 1.97 2.04
CA VAL A 12 -12.32 1.46 0.84
C VAL A 12 -13.84 1.40 0.99
N TRP A 13 -14.39 2.19 1.93
CA TRP A 13 -15.82 2.22 2.28
C TRP A 13 -16.76 2.44 1.08
N ASP A 14 -16.28 3.12 0.04
CA ASP A 14 -16.98 3.45 -1.20
C ASP A 14 -16.93 2.34 -2.27
N TYR A 15 -16.28 1.20 -1.97
CA TYR A 15 -16.20 0.05 -2.88
C TYR A 15 -16.69 -1.23 -2.23
N GLU A 16 -17.25 -2.12 -3.06
CA GLU A 16 -17.52 -3.51 -2.69
C GLU A 16 -16.24 -4.35 -2.81
N ILE A 17 -15.28 -4.05 -1.93
CA ILE A 17 -13.98 -4.71 -1.85
C ILE A 17 -13.77 -5.17 -0.41
N SER A 18 -13.54 -6.47 -0.21
CA SER A 18 -13.11 -7.01 1.10
C SER A 18 -11.63 -6.73 1.35
N GLU A 19 -11.20 -6.84 2.61
CA GLU A 19 -9.78 -6.77 2.95
C GLU A 19 -8.92 -7.76 2.15
N SER A 20 -9.36 -9.01 2.00
CA SER A 20 -8.62 -10.03 1.25
C SER A 20 -8.49 -9.67 -0.24
N GLU A 21 -9.53 -9.11 -0.83
CA GLU A 21 -9.49 -8.63 -2.21
C GLU A 21 -8.58 -7.41 -2.34
N PHE A 22 -8.64 -6.48 -1.40
CA PHE A 22 -7.75 -5.32 -1.37
C PHE A 22 -6.28 -5.75 -1.30
N GLN A 23 -5.95 -6.72 -0.44
CA GLN A 23 -4.58 -7.25 -0.34
C GLN A 23 -4.16 -7.99 -1.63
N ALA A 24 -5.07 -8.75 -2.23
CA ALA A 24 -4.81 -9.41 -3.51
C ALA A 24 -4.60 -8.38 -4.64
N MET A 25 -5.32 -7.27 -4.62
CA MET A 25 -5.11 -6.16 -5.57
C MET A 25 -3.76 -5.49 -5.34
N LEU A 26 -3.42 -5.17 -4.08
CA LEU A 26 -2.16 -4.53 -3.69
C LEU A 26 -0.94 -5.36 -4.12
N THR A 27 -1.03 -6.68 -4.02
CA THR A 27 0.01 -7.63 -4.43
C THR A 27 -0.04 -8.00 -5.91
N GLY A 28 -0.93 -7.39 -6.69
CA GLY A 28 -1.06 -7.63 -8.14
C GLY A 28 -1.73 -8.95 -8.52
N ARG A 29 -2.23 -9.73 -7.57
CA ARG A 29 -2.90 -11.02 -7.78
C ARG A 29 -4.37 -10.88 -8.22
N LEU A 30 -4.96 -9.71 -8.02
CA LEU A 30 -6.35 -9.42 -8.38
C LEU A 30 -6.45 -8.07 -9.09
N THR A 31 -7.27 -8.01 -10.14
CA THR A 31 -7.71 -6.77 -10.76
C THR A 31 -9.23 -6.84 -10.95
N LYS A 32 -9.95 -5.80 -10.52
CA LYS A 32 -11.39 -5.65 -10.67
C LYS A 32 -11.69 -4.51 -11.63
N GLY A 33 -12.02 -4.82 -12.88
CA GLY A 33 -12.21 -3.81 -13.92
C GLY A 33 -10.94 -2.98 -14.12
N ARG A 34 -11.00 -1.69 -13.80
CA ARG A 34 -9.83 -0.77 -13.85
C ARG A 34 -9.05 -0.67 -12.53
N LEU A 35 -9.51 -1.34 -11.48
CA LEU A 35 -8.92 -1.30 -10.15
C LEU A 35 -7.89 -2.43 -10.01
N GLY A 36 -6.61 -2.07 -9.97
CA GLY A 36 -5.50 -3.02 -9.79
C GLY A 36 -4.48 -2.52 -8.76
N ALA A 37 -3.25 -3.05 -8.80
CA ALA A 37 -2.21 -2.75 -7.81
C ALA A 37 -1.94 -1.25 -7.60
N ASP A 38 -1.83 -0.48 -8.68
CA ASP A 38 -1.61 0.97 -8.57
C ASP A 38 -2.76 1.69 -7.88
N TRP A 39 -3.99 1.27 -8.15
CA TRP A 39 -5.17 1.86 -7.55
C TRP A 39 -5.19 1.54 -6.05
N ALA A 40 -4.91 0.29 -5.68
CA ALA A 40 -4.88 -0.15 -4.29
C ALA A 40 -3.76 0.58 -3.51
N ALA A 41 -2.56 0.68 -4.09
CA ALA A 41 -1.44 1.41 -3.48
C ALA A 41 -1.76 2.90 -3.30
N THR A 42 -2.30 3.56 -4.34
CA THR A 42 -2.72 4.98 -4.23
C THR A 42 -3.78 5.15 -3.14
N ARG A 43 -4.75 4.25 -3.06
CA ARG A 43 -5.83 4.30 -2.06
C ARG A 43 -5.30 4.14 -0.64
N LEU A 44 -4.39 3.18 -0.45
CA LEU A 44 -3.71 2.94 0.83
C LEU A 44 -2.93 4.17 1.28
N LEU A 45 -2.10 4.73 0.39
CA LEU A 45 -1.21 5.85 0.71
C LEU A 45 -1.95 7.16 1.00
N GLU A 46 -3.08 7.40 0.34
CA GLU A 46 -3.88 8.61 0.54
C GLU A 46 -4.65 8.59 1.87
N TYR A 47 -5.22 7.44 2.24
CA TYR A 47 -6.27 7.40 3.27
C TYR A 47 -5.93 6.54 4.50
N ALA A 48 -5.01 5.58 4.40
CA ALA A 48 -4.74 4.69 5.52
C ALA A 48 -3.79 5.34 6.56
N PRO A 49 -3.89 4.95 7.84
CA PRO A 49 -2.86 5.25 8.85
C PRO A 49 -1.48 4.71 8.43
N TYR A 50 -0.41 5.33 8.92
CA TYR A 50 0.96 4.94 8.55
C TYR A 50 1.26 3.46 8.88
N GLU A 51 0.84 2.97 10.04
CA GLU A 51 1.01 1.58 10.44
C GLU A 51 0.37 0.59 9.46
N GLU A 52 -0.82 0.90 8.95
CA GLU A 52 -1.51 0.10 7.93
C GLU A 52 -0.76 0.12 6.59
N ILE A 53 -0.16 1.27 6.23
CA ILE A 53 0.65 1.39 5.01
C ILE A 53 1.86 0.46 5.10
N VAL A 54 2.62 0.55 6.20
CA VAL A 54 3.82 -0.27 6.41
C VAL A 54 3.44 -1.76 6.47
N ARG A 55 2.38 -2.12 7.21
CA ARG A 55 1.94 -3.51 7.38
C ARG A 55 1.55 -4.17 6.05
N ARG A 56 0.91 -3.44 5.14
CA ARG A 56 0.33 -4.02 3.90
C ARG A 56 1.23 -3.92 2.70
N LEU A 57 1.95 -2.82 2.57
CA LEU A 57 2.79 -2.52 1.42
C LEU A 57 4.25 -2.86 1.69
N GLY A 58 4.73 -2.60 2.91
CA GLY A 58 6.15 -2.68 3.26
C GLY A 58 6.98 -1.53 2.67
N PHE A 59 8.18 -1.34 3.22
CA PHE A 59 9.08 -0.26 2.80
C PHE A 59 9.64 -0.47 1.39
N ALA A 60 10.02 -1.71 1.04
CA ALA A 60 10.55 -2.04 -0.27
C ALA A 60 9.58 -1.66 -1.40
N ALA A 61 8.32 -2.10 -1.31
CA ALA A 61 7.32 -1.77 -2.34
C ALA A 61 6.94 -0.28 -2.34
N LEU A 62 6.97 0.39 -1.17
CA LEU A 62 6.79 1.83 -1.10
C LEU A 62 7.87 2.57 -1.90
N VAL A 63 9.16 2.31 -1.63
CA VAL A 63 10.28 2.95 -2.32
C VAL A 63 10.24 2.69 -3.81
N GLN A 64 10.04 1.43 -4.21
CA GLN A 64 10.00 1.05 -5.63
C GLN A 64 8.80 1.65 -6.39
N GLY A 65 7.63 1.70 -5.75
CA GLY A 65 6.40 2.17 -6.41
C GLY A 65 6.16 3.68 -6.31
N TRP A 66 6.80 4.37 -5.36
CA TRP A 66 6.54 5.79 -5.08
C TRP A 66 6.64 6.71 -6.31
N PRO A 67 7.67 6.63 -7.18
CA PRO A 67 7.77 7.51 -8.36
C PRO A 67 6.53 7.45 -9.25
N LYS A 68 5.85 6.30 -9.30
CA LYS A 68 4.65 6.08 -10.10
C LYS A 68 3.39 6.63 -9.41
N TRP A 69 3.27 6.46 -8.10
CA TRP A 69 2.08 6.79 -7.33
C TRP A 69 2.04 8.24 -6.86
N ARG A 70 3.20 8.88 -6.65
CA ARG A 70 3.33 10.25 -6.15
C ARG A 70 2.40 11.25 -6.86
N ARG A 71 2.33 11.20 -8.19
CA ARG A 71 1.48 12.07 -9.02
C ARG A 71 -0.03 11.83 -8.87
N LYS A 72 -0.43 10.69 -8.31
CA LYS A 72 -1.83 10.31 -8.06
C LYS A 72 -2.29 10.70 -6.66
N ILE A 73 -1.35 10.95 -5.75
CA ILE A 73 -1.63 11.41 -4.39
C ILE A 73 -2.11 12.86 -4.45
N ARG A 74 -3.17 13.20 -3.72
CA ARG A 74 -3.75 14.55 -3.71
C ARG A 74 -3.19 15.36 -2.54
N ALA A 75 -3.16 14.77 -1.35
CA ALA A 75 -2.72 15.43 -0.13
C ALA A 75 -1.21 15.77 -0.14
N ASP A 76 -0.88 17.06 -0.08
CA ASP A 76 0.52 17.52 -0.17
C ASP A 76 1.36 17.15 1.05
N ASN A 77 0.75 17.07 2.23
CA ASN A 77 1.42 16.57 3.44
C ASN A 77 1.83 15.10 3.28
N ARG A 78 0.99 14.26 2.66
CA ARG A 78 1.32 12.87 2.33
C ARG A 78 2.46 12.80 1.32
N LYS A 79 2.43 13.61 0.25
CA LYS A 79 3.53 13.68 -0.73
C LYS A 79 4.85 14.00 -0.06
N ARG A 80 4.91 15.08 0.73
CA ARG A 80 6.14 15.49 1.42
C ARG A 80 6.65 14.44 2.40
N ALA A 81 5.75 13.81 3.15
CA ALA A 81 6.12 12.75 4.09
C ALA A 81 6.72 11.52 3.37
N PHE A 82 6.11 11.08 2.26
CA PHE A 82 6.64 9.96 1.50
C PHE A 82 7.85 10.31 0.65
N ASP A 83 7.97 11.54 0.13
CA ASP A 83 9.18 12.03 -0.52
C ASP A 83 10.36 11.90 0.45
N PHE A 84 10.21 12.42 1.67
CA PHE A 84 11.23 12.25 2.72
C PHE A 84 11.55 10.78 3.00
N LEU A 85 10.53 9.94 3.25
CA LEU A 85 10.76 8.53 3.58
C LEU A 85 11.46 7.76 2.47
N VAL A 86 11.07 7.99 1.22
CA VAL A 86 11.60 7.25 0.07
C VAL A 86 13.04 7.66 -0.25
N ASP A 87 13.41 8.91 0.02
CA ASP A 87 14.79 9.37 -0.10
C ASP A 87 15.64 8.90 1.10
N TRP A 88 15.10 8.97 2.32
CA TRP A 88 15.84 8.71 3.55
C TRP A 88 16.06 7.22 3.85
N LEU A 89 15.07 6.37 3.60
CA LEU A 89 15.12 4.95 3.97
C LEU A 89 16.25 4.18 3.28
N PRO A 90 16.49 4.29 1.95
CA PRO A 90 17.57 3.55 1.31
C PRO A 90 18.96 3.97 1.80
N GLU A 91 19.12 5.24 2.21
CA GLU A 91 20.38 5.77 2.74
C GLU A 91 20.63 5.34 4.19
N HIS A 92 19.60 5.31 5.02
CA HIS A 92 19.74 5.12 6.47
C HIS A 92 19.35 3.73 6.97
N HIS A 93 18.50 3.01 6.23
CA HIS A 93 18.02 1.67 6.57
C HIS A 93 18.08 0.70 5.38
N PRO A 94 19.27 0.48 4.78
CA PRO A 94 19.43 -0.45 3.67
C PRO A 94 19.02 -1.90 4.03
N GLU A 95 19.05 -2.27 5.31
CA GLU A 95 18.63 -3.58 5.82
C GLU A 95 17.16 -3.92 5.55
N LEU A 96 16.31 -2.91 5.34
CA LEU A 96 14.89 -3.09 5.02
C LEU A 96 14.66 -3.54 3.56
N PHE A 97 15.72 -3.61 2.76
CA PHE A 97 15.69 -3.92 1.33
C PHE A 97 16.58 -5.12 0.95
N GLY A 98 17.29 -5.72 1.92
CA GLY A 98 18.08 -6.93 1.73
C GLY A 98 17.26 -8.21 1.90
N GLU A 99 17.60 -9.26 1.16
CA GLU A 99 16.90 -10.55 1.15
C GLU A 99 16.71 -11.14 2.55
N ASP A 100 15.51 -11.70 2.80
CA ASP A 100 15.16 -12.51 3.96
C ASP A 100 16.22 -13.61 4.19
N LYS A 101 17.18 -13.35 5.07
CA LYS A 101 17.91 -14.38 5.79
C LYS A 101 17.20 -14.62 7.11
N ASN A 102 16.06 -15.30 7.06
CA ASN A 102 15.50 -16.03 8.21
C ASN A 102 14.43 -17.01 7.72
N GLU A 103 14.90 -18.17 7.28
CA GLU A 103 14.11 -19.40 7.29
C GLU A 103 14.46 -20.14 8.59
N PRO A 104 13.47 -20.39 9.45
CA PRO A 104 13.39 -21.64 10.20
C PRO A 104 12.28 -22.56 9.67
#